data_AF-A0A1J3DVL6-F1
#
_entry.id   AF-A0A1J3DVL6-F1
#
_cell.length_a   1.000
_cell.length_b   1.000
_cell.length_c   1.000
_cell.angle_alpha   90.00
_cell.angle_beta   90.00
_cell.angle_gamma   90.00
#
_symmetry.space_group_name_H-M   'P 1'
#
loop_
_entity.id
_entity.type
_entity.pdbx_description
1 polymer ?
#
loop_
_entity_poly.entity_id
_entity_poly.type
_entity_poly.pdbx_seq_one_letter_code
_entity_poly.pdbx_strand_id
1 'polypeptide(L)'
;STLKKIAGAMISAGYEAECCMSYEMSRRHAFKEELSEVGFEGINVEDVQKITWESLEGEIASWISIVRRCSAVLFPGELSLCNNIFSDPDHAPIRKRLFTGLVSAVTIRFLDFSGAVVLTKRSSEKLFKFLDMYETLRDLIPA
;
A
#
# COMPACT_ATOMS: atom_id res chain seq x y z
N SER A 1 9.77 4.50 -22.58
CA SER A 1 9.58 3.03 -22.51
C SER A 1 8.54 2.59 -23.53
N THR A 2 8.46 1.30 -23.87
CA THR A 2 7.39 0.74 -24.72
C THR A 2 6.01 1.00 -24.11
N LEU A 3 5.87 0.84 -22.79
CA LEU A 3 4.64 1.12 -22.05
C LEU A 3 4.16 2.57 -22.22
N LYS A 4 5.05 3.57 -22.15
CA LYS A 4 4.70 4.98 -22.43
C LYS A 4 4.11 5.16 -23.83
N LYS A 5 4.70 4.52 -24.85
CA LYS A 5 4.22 4.62 -26.24
C LYS A 5 2.83 3.98 -26.38
N ILE A 6 2.63 2.82 -25.77
CA ILE A 6 1.34 2.11 -25.76
C ILE A 6 0.27 2.94 -25.06
N ALA A 7 0.55 3.42 -23.84
CA ALA A 7 -0.39 4.23 -23.07
C ALA A 7 -0.78 5.52 -23.82
N GLY A 8 0.20 6.23 -24.40
CA GLY A 8 -0.06 7.40 -25.24
C GLY A 8 -0.96 7.08 -26.43
N ALA A 9 -0.66 6.00 -27.17
CA ALA A 9 -1.49 5.59 -28.32
C ALA A 9 -2.92 5.20 -27.92
N MET A 10 -3.10 4.49 -26.79
CA MET A 10 -4.43 4.14 -26.28
C MET A 10 -5.24 5.39 -25.92
N ILE A 11 -4.65 6.32 -25.18
CA ILE A 11 -5.32 7.55 -24.76
C ILE A 11 -5.69 8.41 -25.97
N SER A 12 -4.76 8.62 -26.92
CA SER A 12 -5.04 9.38 -28.15
C SER A 12 -6.10 8.73 -29.04
N ALA A 13 -6.29 7.41 -28.95
CA ALA A 13 -7.34 6.68 -29.66
C ALA A 13 -8.68 6.62 -28.89
N GLY A 14 -8.79 7.28 -27.72
CA GLY A 14 -10.02 7.33 -26.91
C GLY A 14 -10.18 6.20 -25.89
N TYR A 15 -9.17 5.34 -25.72
CA TYR A 15 -9.18 4.20 -24.78
C TYR A 15 -8.50 4.51 -23.44
N GLU A 16 -8.72 5.72 -22.91
CA GLU A 16 -8.13 6.14 -21.62
C GLU A 16 -8.59 5.23 -20.48
N ALA A 17 -9.88 4.89 -20.43
CA ALA A 17 -10.46 4.09 -19.36
C ALA A 17 -9.83 2.69 -19.31
N GLU A 18 -9.72 2.01 -20.45
CA GLU A 18 -9.12 0.68 -20.57
C GLU A 18 -7.63 0.70 -20.25
N CYS A 19 -6.92 1.73 -20.70
CA CYS A 19 -5.51 1.94 -20.36
C CYS A 19 -5.32 2.06 -18.85
N CYS A 20 -6.13 2.90 -18.20
CA CYS A 20 -6.10 3.10 -16.76
C CYS A 20 -6.48 1.83 -15.99
N MET A 21 -7.56 1.14 -16.38
CA MET A 21 -7.98 -0.10 -15.73
C MET A 21 -6.89 -1.17 -15.82
N SER A 22 -6.25 -1.33 -16.98
CA SER A 22 -5.15 -2.27 -17.18
C SER A 22 -3.97 -1.94 -16.26
N TYR A 23 -3.59 -0.66 -16.18
CA TYR A 23 -2.57 -0.19 -15.25
C TYR A 23 -2.95 -0.51 -13.80
N GLU A 24 -4.13 -0.10 -13.34
CA GLU A 24 -4.60 -0.33 -11.96
C GLU A 24 -4.60 -1.81 -11.59
N MET A 25 -5.12 -2.68 -12.45
CA MET A 25 -5.14 -4.12 -12.19
C MET A 25 -3.74 -4.71 -12.06
N SER A 26 -2.82 -4.35 -12.97
CA SER A 26 -1.44 -4.82 -12.93
C SER A 26 -0.73 -4.34 -11.66
N ARG A 27 -0.89 -3.06 -11.29
CA ARG A 27 -0.24 -2.52 -10.10
C ARG A 27 -0.82 -3.05 -8.80
N ARG A 28 -2.15 -3.24 -8.73
CA ARG A 28 -2.79 -3.92 -7.59
C ARG A 28 -2.27 -5.34 -7.41
N HIS A 29 -2.08 -6.08 -8.49
CA HIS A 29 -1.52 -7.42 -8.43
C HIS A 29 -0.08 -7.42 -7.90
N ALA A 30 0.78 -6.57 -8.46
CA ALA A 30 2.17 -6.45 -8.01
C ALA A 30 2.28 -6.07 -6.53
N PHE A 31 1.47 -5.10 -6.05
CA PHE A 31 1.44 -4.78 -4.63
C PHE A 31 0.92 -5.94 -3.78
N LYS A 32 -0.10 -6.68 -4.24
CA LYS A 32 -0.58 -7.87 -3.52
C LYS A 32 0.53 -8.90 -3.35
N GLU A 33 1.35 -9.14 -4.38
CA GLU A 33 2.49 -10.05 -4.31
C GLU A 33 3.54 -9.57 -3.30
N GLU A 34 3.94 -8.30 -3.35
CA GLU A 34 4.87 -7.70 -2.37
C GLU A 34 4.36 -7.81 -0.92
N LEU A 35 3.05 -7.58 -0.71
CA LEU A 35 2.42 -7.73 0.61
C LEU A 35 2.48 -9.19 1.09
N SER A 36 2.19 -10.15 0.20
CA SER A 36 2.22 -11.58 0.53
C SER A 36 3.64 -12.11 0.79
N GLU A 37 4.67 -11.59 0.10
CA GLU A 37 6.07 -12.00 0.29
C GLU A 37 6.56 -11.69 1.72
N VAL A 38 6.07 -10.59 2.31
CA VAL A 38 6.40 -10.17 3.68
C VAL A 38 5.45 -10.80 4.71
N GLY A 39 4.56 -11.69 4.27
CA GLY A 39 3.59 -12.38 5.13
C GLY A 39 2.40 -11.53 5.56
N PHE A 40 2.21 -10.34 4.98
CA PHE A 40 1.07 -9.49 5.28
C PHE A 40 -0.08 -9.76 4.31
N GLU A 41 -0.81 -10.86 4.54
CA GLU A 41 -1.94 -11.24 3.67
C GLU A 41 -3.22 -10.43 3.90
N GLY A 42 -3.20 -9.54 4.90
CA GLY A 42 -4.36 -8.77 5.33
C GLY A 42 -5.25 -9.62 6.23
N ILE A 43 -4.85 -9.76 7.50
CA ILE A 43 -5.71 -10.35 8.51
C ILE A 43 -6.99 -9.53 8.59
N ASN A 44 -8.14 -10.20 8.45
CA ASN A 44 -9.42 -9.58 8.66
C ASN A 44 -9.48 -9.01 10.08
N VAL A 45 -10.01 -7.80 10.25
CA VAL A 45 -10.19 -7.15 11.57
C VAL A 45 -10.84 -8.09 12.60
N GLU A 46 -11.74 -8.96 12.14
CA GLU A 46 -12.42 -9.97 12.96
C GLU A 46 -11.51 -11.11 13.46
N ASP A 47 -10.44 -11.42 12.73
CA ASP A 47 -9.51 -12.49 13.06
C ASP A 47 -8.41 -12.01 14.02
N VAL A 48 -8.07 -10.71 13.98
CA VAL A 48 -7.13 -10.07 14.94
C VAL A 48 -7.59 -10.26 16.39
N GLN A 49 -8.89 -10.29 16.65
CA GLN A 49 -9.44 -10.49 18.00
C GLN A 49 -9.43 -11.96 18.46
N LYS A 50 -9.25 -12.92 17.54
CA LYS A 50 -9.36 -14.36 17.80
C LYS A 50 -8.01 -15.07 17.90
N ILE A 51 -6.94 -14.46 17.36
CA ILE A 51 -5.61 -15.05 17.41
C ILE A 51 -4.93 -14.83 18.77
N THR A 52 -3.98 -15.72 19.09
CA THR A 52 -3.18 -15.58 20.31
C THR A 52 -2.26 -14.37 20.21
N TRP A 53 -1.82 -13.86 21.36
CA TRP A 53 -0.93 -12.70 21.40
C TRP A 53 0.39 -12.99 20.67
N GLU A 54 0.97 -14.16 20.87
CA GLU A 54 2.23 -14.57 20.27
C GLU A 54 2.17 -14.56 18.73
N SER A 55 1.05 -15.01 18.15
CA SER A 55 0.83 -14.93 16.70
C SER A 55 0.64 -13.48 16.25
N LEU A 56 -0.11 -12.68 17.02
CA LEU A 56 -0.33 -11.27 16.71
C LEU A 56 0.97 -10.45 16.73
N GLU A 57 1.92 -10.78 17.59
CA GLU A 57 3.24 -10.14 17.60
C GLU A 57 4.02 -10.34 16.30
N GLY A 58 3.92 -11.54 15.71
CA GLY A 58 4.50 -11.83 14.40
C GLY A 58 3.87 -10.98 13.29
N GLU A 59 2.54 -10.84 13.34
CA GLU A 59 1.78 -10.04 12.38
C GLU A 59 2.07 -8.54 12.50
N ILE A 60 2.23 -8.03 13.72
CA ILE A 60 2.68 -6.66 13.96
C ILE A 60 4.09 -6.45 13.37
N ALA A 61 5.00 -7.42 13.50
CA ALA A 61 6.33 -7.32 12.92
C ALA A 61 6.29 -7.31 11.38
N SER A 62 5.47 -8.16 10.76
CA SER A 62 5.23 -8.16 9.32
C SER A 62 4.63 -6.84 8.84
N TRP A 63 3.64 -6.31 9.58
CA TRP A 63 3.04 -4.99 9.31
C TRP A 63 4.08 -3.86 9.38
N ILE A 64 4.94 -3.84 10.41
CA ILE A 64 6.02 -2.82 10.52
C ILE A 64 6.95 -2.89 9.30
N SER A 65 7.37 -4.10 8.93
CA SER A 65 8.28 -4.34 7.81
C SER A 65 7.68 -3.84 6.49
N ILE A 66 6.44 -4.22 6.18
CA ILE A 66 5.80 -3.85 4.91
C ILE A 66 5.45 -2.36 4.87
N VAL A 67 5.05 -1.74 5.98
CA VAL A 67 4.79 -0.29 6.05
C VAL A 67 6.06 0.49 5.71
N ARG A 68 7.21 0.10 6.28
CA ARG A 68 8.52 0.72 5.98
C ARG A 68 8.94 0.49 4.52
N ARG A 69 8.76 -0.72 3.99
CA ARG A 69 9.07 -1.03 2.57
C ARG A 69 8.17 -0.24 1.61
N CYS A 70 6.89 -0.10 1.94
CA CYS A 70 5.94 0.70 1.16
C CYS A 70 6.36 2.16 1.09
N SER A 71 6.68 2.78 2.23
CA SER A 71 7.05 4.20 2.26
C SER A 71 8.41 4.48 1.61
N ALA A 72 9.42 3.63 1.85
CA ALA A 72 10.78 3.86 1.38
C ALA A 72 11.00 3.44 -0.08
N VAL A 73 10.29 2.42 -0.57
CA VAL A 73 10.58 1.78 -1.86
C VAL A 73 9.35 1.76 -2.78
N LEU A 74 8.24 1.16 -2.35
CA LEU A 74 7.14 0.85 -3.26
C LEU A 74 6.36 2.09 -3.70
N PHE A 75 6.02 3.01 -2.79
CA PHE A 75 5.31 4.24 -3.15
C PHE A 75 6.17 5.20 -4.00
N PRO A 76 7.44 5.48 -3.67
CA PRO A 76 8.30 6.26 -4.56
C PRO A 76 8.50 5.59 -5.93
N GLY A 77 8.67 4.26 -5.96
CA GLY A 77 8.78 3.49 -7.19
C GLY A 77 7.52 3.57 -8.05
N GLU A 78 6.35 3.46 -7.44
CA GLU A 78 5.05 3.61 -8.11
C GLU A 78 4.87 5.02 -8.68
N LEU A 79 5.20 6.05 -7.89
CA LEU A 79 5.11 7.44 -8.36
C LEU A 79 6.01 7.67 -9.59
N SER A 80 7.25 7.16 -9.53
CA SER A 80 8.20 7.21 -10.65
C SER A 80 7.68 6.47 -11.88
N LEU A 81 7.14 5.26 -11.70
CA LEU A 81 6.55 4.45 -12.78
C LEU A 81 5.36 5.16 -13.44
N CYS A 82 4.44 5.68 -12.63
CA CYS A 82 3.26 6.40 -13.10
C CYS A 82 3.66 7.67 -13.88
N ASN A 83 4.64 8.42 -13.38
CA ASN A 83 5.24 9.57 -14.07
C ASN A 83 5.93 9.19 -15.38
N ASN A 84 6.57 8.03 -15.45
CA ASN A 84 7.24 7.57 -16.66
C ASN A 84 6.25 7.16 -17.76
N ILE A 85 5.21 6.39 -17.40
CA ILE A 85 4.24 5.85 -18.36
C ILE A 85 3.33 6.96 -18.88
N PHE A 86 2.83 7.82 -18.01
CA PHE A 86 1.90 8.89 -18.34
C PHE A 86 2.62 10.25 -18.34
N SER A 87 3.79 10.36 -18.96
CA SER A 87 4.65 11.55 -18.85
C SER A 87 4.12 12.80 -19.55
N ASP A 88 3.09 12.67 -20.38
CA ASP A 88 2.48 13.81 -21.06
C ASP A 88 1.91 14.80 -20.03
N PRO A 89 2.16 16.12 -20.16
CA PRO A 89 1.56 17.13 -19.30
C PRO A 89 0.03 16.98 -19.17
N ASP A 90 -0.67 16.64 -20.26
CA ASP A 90 -2.13 16.50 -20.28
C ASP A 90 -2.60 15.29 -19.46
N HIS A 91 -1.72 14.31 -19.23
CA HIS A 91 -2.01 13.13 -18.41
C HIS A 91 -1.78 13.37 -16.90
N ALA A 92 -1.51 14.60 -16.45
CA ALA A 92 -1.34 14.90 -15.03
C ALA A 92 -2.53 14.47 -14.14
N PRO A 93 -3.80 14.66 -14.54
CA PRO A 93 -4.95 14.18 -13.77
C PRO A 93 -4.99 12.66 -13.67
N ILE A 94 -4.63 11.95 -14.75
CA ILE A 94 -4.55 10.49 -14.81
C ILE A 94 -3.53 9.99 -13.80
N ARG A 95 -2.31 10.55 -13.82
CA ARG A 95 -1.23 10.18 -12.88
C ARG A 95 -1.66 10.32 -11.43
N LYS A 96 -2.22 11.48 -11.09
CA LYS A 96 -2.69 11.78 -9.73
C LYS A 96 -3.76 10.77 -9.29
N ARG A 97 -4.74 10.49 -10.15
CA ARG A 97 -5.83 9.54 -9.84
C ARG A 97 -5.31 8.13 -9.63
N LEU A 98 -4.47 7.62 -10.54
CA LEU A 98 -3.93 6.26 -10.48
C LEU A 98 -3.05 6.06 -9.24
N PHE A 99 -2.12 6.99 -9.01
CA PHE A 99 -1.21 6.92 -7.86
C PHE A 99 -1.98 7.00 -6.53
N THR A 100 -2.80 8.04 -6.36
CA THR A 100 -3.57 8.21 -5.12
C THR A 100 -4.52 7.05 -4.88
N GLY A 101 -5.16 6.52 -5.92
CA GLY A 101 -6.06 5.37 -5.82
C GLY A 101 -5.35 4.12 -5.28
N LEU A 102 -4.17 3.81 -5.81
CA LEU A 102 -3.39 2.66 -5.36
C LEU A 102 -2.86 2.86 -3.94
N VAL A 103 -2.20 4.00 -3.66
CA VAL A 103 -1.63 4.28 -2.34
C VAL A 103 -2.72 4.27 -1.27
N SER A 104 -3.85 4.93 -1.52
CA SER A 104 -4.97 4.94 -0.57
C SER A 104 -5.48 3.54 -0.27
N ALA A 105 -5.62 2.68 -1.29
CA ALA A 105 -6.10 1.32 -1.10
C ALA A 105 -5.14 0.47 -0.23
N VAL A 106 -3.83 0.69 -0.35
CA VAL A 106 -2.83 0.01 0.49
C VAL A 106 -2.82 0.60 1.90
N THR A 107 -2.83 1.94 2.02
CA THR A 107 -2.82 2.63 3.32
C THR A 107 -4.03 2.30 4.16
N ILE A 108 -5.23 2.22 3.58
CA ILE A 108 -6.46 1.82 4.28
C ILE A 108 -6.28 0.46 4.97
N ARG A 109 -5.69 -0.53 4.28
CA ARG A 109 -5.43 -1.84 4.87
C ARG A 109 -4.47 -1.79 6.07
N PHE A 110 -3.43 -0.96 5.99
CA PHE A 110 -2.52 -0.77 7.11
C PHE A 110 -3.23 -0.12 8.31
N LEU A 111 -4.09 0.86 8.05
CA LEU A 111 -4.87 1.52 9.08
C LEU A 111 -5.91 0.59 9.70
N ASP A 112 -6.62 -0.21 8.91
CA ASP A 112 -7.59 -1.19 9.38
C ASP A 112 -6.95 -2.22 10.32
N PHE A 113 -5.78 -2.76 9.93
CA PHE A 113 -5.01 -3.65 10.80
C PHE A 113 -4.61 -2.96 12.11
N SER A 114 -4.05 -1.75 12.02
CA SER A 114 -3.65 -0.99 13.22
C SER A 114 -4.82 -0.70 14.15
N GLY A 115 -5.99 -0.35 13.58
CA GLY A 115 -7.24 -0.14 14.30
C GLY A 115 -7.71 -1.40 15.00
N ALA A 116 -7.63 -2.55 14.35
CA ALA A 116 -7.99 -3.84 14.95
C ALA A 116 -7.08 -4.19 16.14
N VAL A 117 -5.77 -3.97 16.00
CA VAL A 117 -4.74 -4.27 17.01
C VAL A 117 -4.95 -3.45 18.28
N VAL A 118 -5.16 -2.14 18.15
CA VAL A 118 -5.33 -1.24 19.31
C VAL A 118 -6.64 -1.48 20.09
N LEU A 119 -7.61 -2.14 19.45
CA LEU A 119 -8.88 -2.54 20.09
C LEU A 119 -8.78 -3.86 20.87
N THR A 120 -7.66 -4.60 20.76
CA THR A 120 -7.47 -5.82 21.57
C THR A 120 -7.37 -5.51 23.06
N LYS A 121 -7.70 -6.50 23.91
CA LYS A 121 -7.64 -6.35 25.38
C LYS A 121 -6.28 -5.80 25.82
N ARG A 122 -6.29 -4.72 26.61
CA ARG A 122 -5.07 -4.08 27.14
C ARG A 122 -4.36 -5.00 28.12
N SER A 123 -3.04 -5.06 27.99
CA SER A 123 -2.11 -5.82 28.84
C SER A 123 -0.75 -5.14 28.77
N SER A 124 0.04 -5.23 29.85
CA SER A 124 1.38 -4.65 29.90
C SER A 124 2.34 -5.27 28.88
N GLU A 125 2.13 -6.54 28.51
CA GLU A 125 2.96 -7.25 27.51
C GLU A 125 2.84 -6.62 26.11
N LYS A 126 1.74 -5.92 25.82
CA LYS A 126 1.47 -5.36 24.48
C LYS A 126 2.08 -3.98 24.25
N LEU A 127 2.52 -3.32 25.32
CA LEU A 127 2.93 -1.92 25.28
C LEU A 127 4.05 -1.67 24.27
N PHE A 128 5.08 -2.52 24.28
CA PHE A 128 6.23 -2.37 23.38
C PHE A 128 5.83 -2.46 21.91
N LYS A 129 4.98 -3.42 21.54
CA LYS A 129 4.50 -3.56 20.16
C LYS A 129 3.64 -2.39 19.70
N PHE A 130 2.82 -1.83 20.58
CA PHE A 130 2.05 -0.62 20.26
C PHE A 130 2.95 0.60 20.06
N LEU A 131 4.03 0.72 20.85
CA LEU A 131 5.04 1.74 20.65
C LEU A 131 5.78 1.54 19.31
N ASP A 132 6.19 0.32 18.98
CA ASP A 132 6.82 0.01 17.69
C ASP A 132 5.93 0.43 16.50
N MET A 133 4.62 0.17 16.58
CA MET A 133 3.65 0.60 15.57
C MET A 133 3.53 2.12 15.48
N TYR A 134 3.45 2.78 16.64
CA TYR A 134 3.39 4.25 16.71
C TYR A 134 4.65 4.88 16.11
N GLU A 135 5.83 4.44 16.51
CA GLU A 135 7.12 4.92 16.00
C GLU A 135 7.21 4.73 14.49
N THR A 136 6.81 3.55 14.02
CA THR A 136 6.79 3.25 12.58
C THR A 136 5.95 4.25 11.80
N LEU A 137 4.75 4.62 12.28
CA LEU A 137 3.91 5.63 11.62
C LEU A 137 4.42 7.05 11.78
N ARG A 138 4.90 7.41 12.97
CA ARG A 138 5.49 8.72 13.27
C ARG A 138 6.63 9.02 12.29
N ASP A 139 7.49 8.04 12.06
CA ASP A 139 8.67 8.18 11.19
C ASP A 139 8.30 8.32 9.70
N LEU A 140 7.04 8.10 9.31
CA LEU A 140 6.56 8.34 7.94
C LEU A 140 6.10 9.78 7.71
N ILE A 141 5.79 10.53 8.78
CA ILE A 141 5.30 11.89 8.67
C ILE A 141 6.53 12.80 8.55
N PRO A 142 6.69 13.54 7.44
CA PRO A 142 7.77 14.51 7.32
C PRO A 142 7.70 15.53 8.45
N ALA A 143 8.84 15.85 9.04
CA ALA A 143 8.98 16.84 10.11
C ALA A 143 8.61 18.27 9.68
#